data_AF-A0A327VS25-F1
#
_entry.id   AF-A0A327VS25-F1
#
_cell.length_a   1.000
_cell.length_b   1.000
_cell.length_c   1.000
_cell.angle_alpha   90.00
_cell.angle_beta   90.00
_cell.angle_gamma   90.00
#
_symmetry.space_group_name_H-M   'P 1'
#
loop_
_entity.id
_entity.type
_entity.pdbx_description
1 polymer ?
#
loop_
_entity_poly.entity_id
_entity_poly.type
_entity_poly.pdbx_seq_one_letter_code
_entity_poly.pdbx_strand_id
1 'polypeptide(L)'
;MVSSLLCLVLSACTRHQVEVRSGILEYALKDAKNQQRKLIVFAGNSERLDVEALKGLLEKRPSITNKIFNDYLIYTCDQHYLANHTLDFIAGDDSQLSCFFFDENGVLQAFLAKRNSMAAYADSLTSLIVDFPKNNSNVAEKRDLLLLQQTLLAHDNMDAGTLKTVERLKQYDDKQTAFYRLYLLAKSYSTIAPDSAAKFASEALQMESTELLMLYFPLRNELVYLSGGSFDEGPHIQFEEEAKWVGEMKRGDTINFEYHYLNNGNKPLHILRQEPSCSCTVINYKDTLLQPGGKGILNVTYAAAYKGPFAQILSVKSDATNGEMKLVFKGISN
;
A
#
# COMPACT_ATOMS: atom_id res chain seq x y z
N MET A 1 5.67 -49.56 49.81
CA MET A 1 5.20 -49.11 48.48
C MET A 1 5.80 -47.74 48.22
N VAL A 2 6.64 -47.68 47.21
CA VAL A 2 7.66 -46.66 46.92
C VAL A 2 7.20 -45.88 45.68
N SER A 3 7.37 -44.55 45.70
CA SER A 3 7.52 -43.65 44.54
C SER A 3 6.35 -43.54 43.54
N SER A 4 5.99 -42.40 42.93
CA SER A 4 6.70 -41.15 42.70
C SER A 4 5.69 -40.00 42.46
N LEU A 5 6.07 -38.81 42.92
CA LEU A 5 5.90 -37.54 42.22
C LEU A 5 5.88 -37.70 40.68
N LEU A 6 5.17 -36.80 39.98
CA LEU A 6 5.39 -36.35 38.59
C LEU A 6 4.22 -36.60 37.61
N CYS A 7 3.25 -35.69 37.61
CA CYS A 7 2.55 -35.21 36.41
C CYS A 7 2.27 -33.72 36.66
N LEU A 8 3.32 -32.90 36.81
CA LEU A 8 3.87 -32.10 35.71
C LEU A 8 2.76 -31.41 34.92
N VAL A 9 2.55 -30.16 35.32
CA VAL A 9 2.14 -29.00 34.52
C VAL A 9 2.39 -29.27 33.04
N LEU A 10 1.41 -29.82 32.32
CA LEU A 10 1.27 -29.54 30.90
C LEU A 10 0.62 -28.16 30.86
N SER A 11 1.48 -27.15 30.95
CA SER A 11 1.15 -25.87 30.33
C SER A 11 0.65 -26.23 28.94
N ALA A 12 -0.56 -25.79 28.62
CA ALA A 12 -0.94 -25.62 27.25
C ALA A 12 0.02 -24.56 26.68
N CYS A 13 1.23 -24.99 26.31
CA CYS A 13 2.07 -24.31 25.35
C CYS A 13 1.38 -24.50 24.01
N THR A 14 0.20 -23.88 23.85
CA THR A 14 -0.24 -23.46 22.53
C THR A 14 0.83 -22.51 22.05
N ARG A 15 1.81 -23.04 21.29
CA ARG A 15 2.65 -22.22 20.43
C ARG A 15 1.66 -21.38 19.65
N HIS A 16 1.55 -20.10 20.01
CA HIS A 16 0.81 -19.15 19.21
C HIS A 16 1.52 -19.17 17.86
N GLN A 17 0.91 -19.80 16.86
CA GLN A 17 1.45 -19.76 15.53
C GLN A 17 1.44 -18.31 15.10
N VAL A 18 2.60 -17.87 14.63
CA VAL A 18 2.84 -16.54 14.12
C VAL A 18 1.99 -16.36 12.86
N GLU A 19 0.90 -15.62 12.97
CA GLU A 19 0.05 -15.27 11.84
C GLU A 19 0.71 -14.11 11.08
N VAL A 20 1.35 -14.43 9.95
CA VAL A 20 1.86 -13.44 8.99
C VAL A 20 0.83 -13.30 7.90
N ARG A 21 0.33 -12.07 7.70
CA ARG A 21 -0.62 -11.74 6.64
C ARG A 21 0.11 -11.15 5.44
N SER A 22 -0.54 -11.16 4.28
CA SER A 22 -0.04 -10.53 3.06
C SER A 22 -1.07 -9.54 2.54
N GLY A 23 -0.63 -8.40 2.01
CA GLY A 23 -1.54 -7.40 1.46
C GLY A 23 -0.87 -6.09 1.06
N ILE A 24 -1.69 -5.07 0.83
CA ILE A 24 -1.23 -3.70 0.61
C ILE A 24 -1.13 -2.94 1.93
N LEU A 25 -0.25 -1.94 1.98
CA LEU A 25 0.05 -1.16 3.17
C LEU A 25 -1.19 -0.48 3.75
N GLU A 26 -2.04 0.08 2.89
CA GLU A 26 -3.29 0.73 3.31
C GLU A 26 -4.19 -0.22 4.12
N TYR A 27 -4.38 -1.44 3.61
CA TYR A 27 -5.16 -2.46 4.30
C TYR A 27 -4.51 -2.86 5.63
N ALA A 28 -3.20 -3.09 5.64
CA ALA A 28 -2.45 -3.46 6.85
C ALA A 28 -2.59 -2.39 7.95
N LEU A 29 -2.52 -1.11 7.57
CA LEU A 29 -2.68 0.02 8.49
C LEU A 29 -4.12 0.13 9.00
N LYS A 30 -5.12 -0.02 8.14
CA LYS A 30 -6.53 -0.02 8.53
C LYS A 30 -6.85 -1.15 9.49
N ASP A 31 -6.31 -2.34 9.23
CA ASP A 31 -6.46 -3.52 10.09
C ASP A 31 -5.80 -3.29 11.47
N ALA A 32 -4.59 -2.72 11.50
CA ALA A 32 -3.90 -2.34 12.74
C ALA A 32 -4.67 -1.32 13.58
N LYS A 33 -5.19 -0.26 12.94
CA LYS A 33 -6.02 0.76 13.59
C LYS A 33 -7.30 0.17 14.17
N ASN A 34 -7.99 -0.68 13.40
CA ASN A 34 -9.23 -1.34 13.83
C ASN A 34 -9.01 -2.28 15.02
N GLN A 35 -7.88 -2.98 15.02
CA GLN A 35 -7.53 -3.90 16.11
C GLN A 35 -6.83 -3.22 17.29
N GLN A 36 -6.53 -1.91 17.21
CA GLN A 36 -5.76 -1.17 18.22
C GLN A 36 -4.39 -1.83 18.51
N ARG A 37 -3.71 -2.27 17.45
CA ARG A 37 -2.42 -2.96 17.54
C ARG A 37 -1.38 -2.22 16.72
N LYS A 38 -0.12 -2.30 17.14
CA LYS A 38 1.01 -1.79 16.35
C LYS A 38 1.19 -2.66 15.11
N LEU A 39 1.95 -2.20 14.13
CA LEU A 39 2.11 -2.91 12.88
C LEU A 39 3.58 -3.03 12.47
N ILE A 40 3.97 -4.23 12.04
CA ILE A 40 5.22 -4.49 11.35
C ILE A 40 4.88 -4.84 9.90
N VAL A 41 5.49 -4.14 8.95
CA VAL A 41 5.38 -4.44 7.52
C VAL A 41 6.74 -4.83 6.98
N PHE A 42 6.82 -6.00 6.36
CA PHE A 42 7.95 -6.44 5.58
C PHE A 42 7.67 -6.13 4.10
N ALA A 43 8.44 -5.22 3.52
CA ALA A 43 8.33 -4.86 2.11
C ALA A 43 9.50 -5.41 1.29
N GLY A 44 9.21 -5.94 0.11
CA GLY A 44 10.22 -6.42 -0.83
C GLY A 44 9.58 -6.91 -2.14
N ASN A 45 10.39 -7.23 -3.14
CA ASN A 45 9.90 -7.90 -4.34
C ASN A 45 9.31 -9.28 -3.97
N SER A 46 8.13 -9.62 -4.51
CA SER A 46 7.45 -10.91 -4.30
C SER A 46 8.31 -12.15 -4.47
N GLU A 47 9.26 -12.15 -5.43
CA GLU A 47 10.18 -13.29 -5.66
C GLU A 47 11.19 -13.48 -4.51
N ARG A 48 11.36 -12.46 -3.67
CA ARG A 48 12.32 -12.42 -2.56
C ARG A 48 11.64 -12.30 -1.18
N LEU A 49 10.34 -12.02 -1.14
CA LEU A 49 9.52 -12.06 0.07
C LEU A 49 9.27 -13.52 0.47
N ASP A 50 10.25 -14.11 1.13
CA ASP A 50 10.12 -15.45 1.68
C ASP A 50 9.43 -15.38 3.05
N VAL A 51 8.11 -15.59 3.03
CA VAL A 51 7.25 -15.66 4.23
C VAL A 51 7.73 -16.75 5.19
N GLU A 52 8.33 -17.83 4.68
CA GLU A 52 8.85 -18.92 5.49
C GLU A 52 10.18 -18.54 6.15
N ALA A 53 11.04 -17.80 5.45
CA ALA A 53 12.22 -17.20 6.06
C ALA A 53 11.83 -16.20 7.16
N LEU A 54 10.76 -15.42 6.98
CA LEU A 54 10.25 -14.51 7.99
C LEU A 54 9.72 -15.27 9.23
N LYS A 55 8.91 -16.30 9.02
CA LYS A 55 8.44 -17.18 10.12
C LYS A 55 9.63 -17.80 10.85
N GLY A 56 10.60 -18.33 10.12
CA GLY A 56 11.81 -18.92 10.68
C GLY A 56 12.68 -17.92 11.46
N LEU A 57 12.68 -16.64 11.08
CA LEU A 57 13.33 -15.58 11.85
C LEU A 57 12.61 -15.31 13.18
N LEU A 58 11.28 -15.25 13.15
CA LEU A 58 10.44 -14.94 14.31
C LEU A 58 10.39 -16.09 15.33
N GLU A 59 10.43 -17.34 14.87
CA GLU A 59 10.38 -18.53 15.74
C GLU A 59 11.71 -18.82 16.47
N LYS A 60 12.84 -18.35 15.93
CA LYS A 60 14.17 -18.58 16.52
C LYS A 60 14.45 -17.75 17.78
N ARG A 61 13.54 -16.85 18.21
CA ARG A 61 13.78 -15.89 19.30
C ARG A 61 12.59 -15.75 20.27
N PRO A 62 12.27 -16.78 21.07
CA PRO A 62 11.00 -16.91 21.82
C PRO A 62 10.65 -15.74 22.75
N SER A 63 11.66 -15.12 23.37
CA SER A 63 11.48 -13.95 24.25
C SER A 63 11.02 -12.70 23.51
N ILE A 64 11.37 -12.59 22.23
CA ILE A 64 11.02 -11.48 21.34
C ILE A 64 9.72 -11.80 20.61
N THR A 65 9.55 -13.05 20.17
CA THR A 65 8.32 -13.63 19.62
C THR A 65 7.11 -13.17 20.45
N ASN A 66 7.07 -13.50 21.74
CA ASN A 66 5.91 -13.20 22.58
C ASN A 66 5.62 -11.69 22.72
N LYS A 67 6.67 -10.85 22.76
CA LYS A 67 6.51 -9.40 22.84
C LYS A 67 6.01 -8.81 21.51
N ILE A 68 6.54 -9.29 20.38
CA ILE A 68 6.09 -8.88 19.05
C ILE A 68 4.65 -9.31 18.81
N PHE A 69 4.28 -10.57 19.06
CA PHE A 69 2.94 -11.07 18.74
C PHE A 69 1.84 -10.48 19.60
N ASN A 70 2.14 -10.11 20.85
CA ASN A 70 1.16 -9.43 21.67
C ASN A 70 0.92 -7.99 21.18
N ASP A 71 2.00 -7.28 20.83
CA ASP A 71 1.93 -5.84 20.58
C ASP A 71 1.71 -5.49 19.10
N TYR A 72 2.10 -6.35 18.16
CA TYR A 72 2.16 -6.07 16.73
C TYR A 72 1.37 -7.06 15.86
N LEU A 73 0.65 -6.54 14.88
CA LEU A 73 0.27 -7.24 13.66
C LEU A 73 1.47 -7.33 12.70
N ILE A 74 1.55 -8.40 11.92
CA ILE A 74 2.64 -8.60 10.97
C ILE A 74 2.08 -8.79 9.56
N TYR A 75 2.56 -7.97 8.64
CA TYR A 75 2.21 -8.00 7.23
C TYR A 75 3.43 -8.13 6.33
N THR A 76 3.25 -8.78 5.19
CA THR A 76 4.14 -8.66 4.03
C THR A 76 3.46 -7.82 2.96
N CYS A 77 4.22 -6.89 2.38
CA CYS A 77 3.78 -5.98 1.34
C CYS A 77 4.70 -6.10 0.15
N ASP A 78 4.22 -6.72 -0.92
CA ASP A 78 4.99 -6.83 -2.17
C ASP A 78 5.08 -5.47 -2.86
N GLN A 79 6.28 -5.13 -3.29
CA GLN A 79 6.63 -3.85 -3.90
C GLN A 79 6.02 -3.69 -5.30
N HIS A 80 5.69 -4.80 -5.98
CA HIS A 80 4.95 -4.74 -7.25
C HIS A 80 3.49 -4.30 -7.10
N TYR A 81 3.03 -3.96 -5.90
CA TYR A 81 1.73 -3.30 -5.72
C TYR A 81 1.94 -1.79 -5.76
N LEU A 82 1.24 -1.10 -6.66
CA LEU A 82 1.30 0.37 -6.75
C LEU A 82 1.03 1.06 -5.40
N ALA A 83 0.10 0.50 -4.62
CA ALA A 83 -0.23 0.98 -3.26
C ALA A 83 0.91 0.79 -2.23
N ASN A 84 1.94 -0.01 -2.53
CA ASN A 84 3.08 -0.28 -1.66
C ASN A 84 4.34 0.48 -2.07
N HIS A 85 4.35 1.17 -3.22
CA HIS A 85 5.55 1.84 -3.76
C HIS A 85 6.13 2.90 -2.81
N THR A 86 5.34 3.46 -1.88
CA THR A 86 5.87 4.34 -0.84
C THR A 86 6.91 3.64 0.03
N LEU A 87 6.77 2.34 0.28
CA LEU A 87 7.75 1.57 1.04
C LEU A 87 9.07 1.44 0.27
N ASP A 88 9.01 1.28 -1.06
CA ASP A 88 10.19 1.15 -1.95
C ASP A 88 10.99 2.43 -1.96
N PHE A 89 10.25 3.52 -2.06
CA PHE A 89 10.80 4.84 -2.01
C PHE A 89 11.53 5.10 -0.69
N ILE A 90 10.94 4.70 0.44
CA ILE A 90 11.57 4.84 1.75
C ILE A 90 12.79 3.91 1.87
N ALA A 91 12.67 2.67 1.41
CA ALA A 91 13.77 1.72 1.36
C ALA A 91 14.91 2.19 0.45
N GLY A 92 14.62 3.03 -0.56
CA GLY A 92 15.59 3.62 -1.47
C GLY A 92 16.08 2.64 -2.53
N ASP A 93 15.17 2.20 -3.43
CA ASP A 93 15.40 1.37 -4.63
C ASP A 93 16.29 0.13 -4.47
N ASP A 94 16.60 -0.23 -3.22
CA ASP A 94 17.38 -1.41 -2.91
C ASP A 94 16.40 -2.57 -2.86
N SER A 95 16.45 -3.40 -3.90
CA SER A 95 15.67 -4.62 -4.19
C SER A 95 15.67 -5.73 -3.09
N GLN A 96 15.74 -5.35 -1.82
CA GLN A 96 15.93 -6.20 -0.65
C GLN A 96 14.84 -5.97 0.40
N LEU A 97 14.58 -7.02 1.20
CA LEU A 97 13.59 -7.03 2.26
C LEU A 97 13.83 -5.90 3.28
N SER A 98 12.91 -4.96 3.34
CA SER A 98 12.86 -3.86 4.31
C SER A 98 11.77 -4.09 5.33
N CYS A 99 11.98 -3.66 6.57
CA CYS A 99 11.01 -3.82 7.66
C CYS A 99 10.61 -2.46 8.20
N PHE A 100 9.31 -2.22 8.34
CA PHE A 100 8.73 -0.95 8.76
C PHE A 100 7.92 -1.18 10.03
N PHE A 101 8.03 -0.26 10.98
CA PHE A 101 7.37 -0.31 12.28
C PHE A 101 6.44 0.88 12.41
N PHE A 102 5.17 0.60 12.67
CA PHE A 102 4.12 1.58 12.85
C PHE A 102 3.50 1.44 14.23
N ASP A 103 3.04 2.55 14.81
CA ASP A 103 2.19 2.51 15.99
C ASP A 103 0.72 2.15 15.62
N GLU A 104 -0.13 2.04 16.64
CA GLU A 104 -1.55 1.71 16.51
C GLU A 104 -2.38 2.73 15.72
N ASN A 105 -1.87 3.96 15.54
CA ASN A 105 -2.50 4.99 14.72
C ASN A 105 -1.99 4.96 13.28
N GLY A 106 -1.09 4.02 12.98
CA GLY A 106 -0.45 3.86 11.69
C GLY A 106 0.77 4.75 11.49
N VAL A 107 1.26 5.49 12.48
CA VAL A 107 2.41 6.40 12.32
C VAL A 107 3.70 5.60 12.22
N LEU A 108 4.48 5.81 11.15
CA LEU A 108 5.80 5.20 11.00
C LEU A 108 6.73 5.65 12.13
N GLN A 109 7.03 4.72 13.03
CA GLN A 109 8.00 4.93 14.10
C GLN A 109 9.41 4.76 13.56
N ALA A 110 9.60 3.80 12.64
CA ALA A 110 10.89 3.51 12.05
C ALA A 110 10.87 2.51 10.90
N PHE A 111 12.01 2.40 10.21
CA PHE A 111 12.24 1.31 9.29
C PHE A 111 13.69 0.80 9.36
N LEU A 112 13.88 -0.43 8.88
CA LEU A 112 15.14 -1.11 8.72
C LEU A 112 15.26 -1.58 7.27
N ALA A 113 16.05 -0.86 6.47
CA ALA A 113 16.58 -1.37 5.21
C ALA A 113 17.70 -2.37 5.53
N LYS A 114 17.79 -3.48 4.78
CA LYS A 114 18.72 -4.55 5.11
C LYS A 114 20.19 -4.11 5.04
N ARG A 115 21.01 -4.69 5.92
CA ARG A 115 22.48 -4.69 5.86
C ARG A 115 23.00 -6.09 5.59
N ASN A 116 23.94 -6.22 4.67
CA ASN A 116 24.94 -7.26 4.34
C ASN A 116 24.66 -8.77 4.61
N SER A 117 23.86 -9.22 5.58
CA SER A 117 23.47 -10.64 5.81
C SER A 117 22.15 -10.81 6.59
N MET A 118 21.51 -11.99 6.49
CA MET A 118 20.23 -12.27 7.19
C MET A 118 20.36 -12.37 8.72
N ALA A 119 21.52 -12.81 9.22
CA ALA A 119 21.80 -12.86 10.65
C ALA A 119 21.95 -11.45 11.25
N ALA A 120 22.68 -10.57 10.57
CA ALA A 120 22.82 -9.17 10.98
C ALA A 120 21.48 -8.41 10.94
N TYR A 121 20.61 -8.75 9.99
CA TYR A 121 19.25 -8.23 9.91
C TYR A 121 18.41 -8.63 11.12
N ALA A 122 18.47 -9.91 11.51
CA ALA A 122 17.79 -10.40 12.69
C ALA A 122 18.28 -9.69 13.96
N ASP A 123 19.59 -9.57 14.17
CA ASP A 123 20.18 -8.88 15.33
C ASP A 123 19.75 -7.41 15.41
N SER A 124 19.70 -6.73 14.26
CA SER A 124 19.23 -5.34 14.16
C SER A 124 17.74 -5.20 14.52
N LEU A 125 16.88 -6.13 14.07
CA LEU A 125 15.46 -6.17 14.43
C LEU A 125 15.29 -6.33 15.95
N THR A 126 16.10 -7.20 16.58
CA THR A 126 16.10 -7.37 18.04
C THR A 126 16.49 -6.09 18.76
N SER A 127 17.54 -5.39 18.32
CA SER A 127 17.95 -4.13 18.94
C SER A 127 16.92 -3.02 18.75
N LEU A 128 16.27 -2.92 17.58
CA LEU A 128 15.27 -1.89 17.29
C LEU A 128 14.01 -2.04 18.15
N ILE A 129 13.59 -3.28 18.43
CA ILE A 129 12.42 -3.56 19.27
C ILE A 129 12.70 -3.28 20.77
N VAL A 130 13.97 -3.15 21.15
CA VAL A 130 14.42 -2.93 22.53
C VAL A 130 14.86 -1.47 22.77
N ASP A 131 15.67 -0.89 21.89
CA ASP A 131 16.25 0.45 22.00
C ASP A 131 16.22 1.17 20.65
N PHE A 132 15.26 2.08 20.45
CA PHE A 132 15.06 2.78 19.19
C PHE A 132 15.96 4.02 19.05
N PRO A 133 16.82 4.15 18.02
CA PRO A 133 17.62 5.35 17.84
C PRO A 133 16.83 6.44 17.11
N LYS A 134 16.69 7.58 17.79
CA LYS A 134 16.37 8.86 17.16
C LYS A 134 17.54 9.27 16.27
N ASN A 135 17.27 9.85 15.10
CA ASN A 135 18.20 10.53 14.20
C ASN A 135 18.90 9.66 13.15
N ASN A 136 18.25 9.53 12.00
CA ASN A 136 18.96 9.48 10.73
C ASN A 136 18.30 10.48 9.77
N SER A 137 19.03 11.48 9.28
CA SER A 137 18.46 12.66 8.60
C SER A 137 17.78 12.33 7.27
N ASN A 138 18.28 11.33 6.53
CA ASN A 138 17.66 10.86 5.28
C ASN A 138 16.40 10.01 5.52
N VAL A 139 16.19 9.53 6.76
CA VAL A 139 14.97 8.83 7.17
C VAL A 139 13.86 9.83 7.52
N ALA A 140 14.21 11.05 7.92
CA ALA A 140 13.23 12.04 8.36
C ALA A 140 12.26 12.44 7.24
N GLU A 141 12.77 12.76 6.06
CA GLU A 141 11.94 13.08 4.88
C GLU A 141 11.02 11.91 4.50
N LYS A 142 11.61 10.72 4.37
CA LYS A 142 10.91 9.49 4.00
C LYS A 142 9.83 9.11 5.03
N ARG A 143 10.12 9.27 6.32
CA ARG A 143 9.15 9.09 7.41
C ARG A 143 8.05 10.13 7.36
N ASP A 144 8.39 11.40 7.09
CA ASP A 144 7.42 12.49 7.01
C ASP A 144 6.49 12.32 5.79
N LEU A 145 7.00 11.83 4.66
CA LEU A 145 6.20 11.48 3.48
C LEU A 145 5.25 10.33 3.80
N LEU A 146 5.71 9.29 4.50
CA LEU A 146 4.83 8.17 4.87
C LEU A 146 3.77 8.60 5.88
N LEU A 147 4.17 9.32 6.92
CA LEU A 147 3.28 9.84 7.94
C LEU A 147 2.19 10.72 7.31
N LEU A 148 2.58 11.61 6.38
CA LEU A 148 1.62 12.48 5.74
C LEU A 148 0.65 11.71 4.82
N GLN A 149 1.15 10.74 4.03
CA GLN A 149 0.27 9.86 3.26
C GLN A 149 -0.75 9.16 4.18
N GLN A 150 -0.29 8.63 5.32
CA GLN A 150 -1.14 7.91 6.26
C GLN A 150 -2.18 8.81 6.90
N THR A 151 -1.81 10.03 7.29
CA THR A 151 -2.78 11.00 7.80
C THR A 151 -3.83 11.32 6.73
N LEU A 152 -3.42 11.56 5.48
CA LEU A 152 -4.34 11.87 4.38
C LEU A 152 -5.26 10.69 4.02
N LEU A 153 -4.82 9.44 4.21
CA LEU A 153 -5.66 8.25 4.03
C LEU A 153 -6.60 7.99 5.22
N ALA A 154 -6.21 8.42 6.42
CA ALA A 154 -6.92 8.10 7.66
C ALA A 154 -7.83 9.21 8.20
N HIS A 155 -7.73 10.45 7.70
CA HIS A 155 -8.43 11.62 8.22
C HIS A 155 -8.90 12.56 7.11
N ASP A 156 -10.11 13.10 7.28
CA ASP A 156 -10.63 14.20 6.44
C ASP A 156 -10.08 15.58 6.86
N ASN A 157 -9.43 15.70 8.03
CA ASN A 157 -9.00 16.99 8.61
C ASN A 157 -7.53 17.01 9.01
N MET A 158 -6.84 18.10 8.67
CA MET A 158 -5.44 18.35 9.07
C MET A 158 -5.35 18.77 10.54
N ASP A 159 -4.72 17.95 11.36
CA ASP A 159 -4.41 18.31 12.75
C ASP A 159 -3.07 19.07 12.87
N ALA A 160 -2.76 19.55 14.09
CA ALA A 160 -1.54 20.30 14.35
C ALA A 160 -0.25 19.49 14.10
N GLY A 161 -0.31 18.16 14.21
CA GLY A 161 0.81 17.26 13.91
C GLY A 161 1.07 17.15 12.39
N THR A 162 0.00 17.11 11.62
CA THR A 162 -0.02 17.07 10.16
C THR A 162 0.57 18.35 9.58
N LEU A 163 0.13 19.52 10.09
CA LEU A 163 0.66 20.82 9.68
C LEU A 163 2.17 20.92 9.92
N LYS A 164 2.66 20.46 11.07
CA LYS A 164 4.11 20.42 11.35
C LYS A 164 4.87 19.52 10.38
N THR A 165 4.26 18.43 9.91
CA THR A 165 4.87 17.49 8.96
C THR A 165 4.89 18.07 7.55
N VAL A 166 3.81 18.74 7.14
CA VAL A 166 3.72 19.51 5.89
C VAL A 166 4.81 20.60 5.83
N GLU A 167 5.03 21.35 6.91
CA GLU A 167 6.09 22.37 6.94
C GLU A 167 7.50 21.79 6.83
N ARG A 168 7.76 20.61 7.42
CA ARG A 168 9.05 19.92 7.25
C ARG A 168 9.25 19.45 5.81
N LEU A 169 8.20 18.97 5.15
CA LEU A 169 8.30 18.51 3.76
C LEU A 169 8.74 19.60 2.79
N LYS A 170 8.33 20.85 3.00
CA LYS A 170 8.77 21.97 2.15
C LYS A 170 10.28 22.23 2.20
N GLN A 171 10.98 21.76 3.24
CA GLN A 171 12.40 22.02 3.46
C GLN A 171 13.30 21.00 2.77
N TYR A 172 12.76 19.88 2.28
CA TYR A 172 13.52 18.86 1.59
C TYR A 172 13.66 19.17 0.09
N ASP A 173 14.80 18.81 -0.50
CA ASP A 173 15.16 19.09 -1.90
C ASP A 173 15.66 17.83 -2.66
N ASP A 174 15.30 16.63 -2.19
CA ASP A 174 15.70 15.41 -2.90
C ASP A 174 14.93 15.28 -4.23
N LYS A 175 15.68 15.07 -5.32
CA LYS A 175 15.15 14.93 -6.68
C LYS A 175 14.43 13.60 -6.89
N GLN A 176 14.84 12.54 -6.18
CA GLN A 176 14.16 11.25 -6.24
C GLN A 176 12.77 11.31 -5.60
N THR A 177 12.61 12.21 -4.62
CA THR A 177 11.39 12.34 -3.83
C THR A 177 10.44 13.45 -4.27
N ALA A 178 10.92 14.34 -5.14
CA ALA A 178 10.26 15.58 -5.48
C ALA A 178 8.81 15.39 -5.99
N PHE A 179 8.54 14.44 -6.90
CA PHE A 179 7.18 14.22 -7.43
C PHE A 179 6.20 13.90 -6.30
N TYR A 180 6.56 12.93 -5.47
CA TYR A 180 5.69 12.44 -4.42
C TYR A 180 5.53 13.45 -3.28
N ARG A 181 6.59 14.19 -2.96
CA ARG A 181 6.57 15.31 -2.01
C ARG A 181 5.60 16.40 -2.46
N LEU A 182 5.71 16.82 -3.73
CA LEU A 182 4.84 17.84 -4.30
C LEU A 182 3.38 17.36 -4.37
N TYR A 183 3.14 16.09 -4.70
CA TYR A 183 1.80 15.49 -4.63
C TYR A 183 1.18 15.59 -3.23
N LEU A 184 1.90 15.17 -2.19
CA LEU A 184 1.39 15.21 -0.83
C LEU A 184 1.18 16.65 -0.32
N LEU A 185 2.05 17.58 -0.71
CA LEU A 185 1.85 19.01 -0.44
C LEU A 185 0.58 19.52 -1.13
N ALA A 186 0.39 19.22 -2.42
CA ALA A 186 -0.82 19.60 -3.15
C ALA A 186 -2.09 19.08 -2.47
N LYS A 187 -2.10 17.79 -2.14
CA LYS A 187 -3.23 17.13 -1.47
C LYS A 187 -3.53 17.74 -0.09
N SER A 188 -2.50 18.00 0.70
CA SER A 188 -2.63 18.60 2.02
C SER A 188 -3.20 20.01 1.96
N TYR A 189 -2.79 20.82 0.99
CA TYR A 189 -3.27 22.21 0.88
C TYR A 189 -4.62 22.35 0.19
N SER A 190 -5.16 21.28 -0.41
CA SER A 190 -6.34 21.33 -1.27
C SER A 190 -7.58 21.98 -0.63
N THR A 191 -7.79 21.80 0.67
CA THR A 191 -8.96 22.32 1.40
C THR A 191 -8.68 23.64 2.13
N ILE A 192 -7.41 23.98 2.40
CA ILE A 192 -7.02 25.11 3.25
C ILE A 192 -6.37 26.27 2.48
N ALA A 193 -5.66 26.00 1.38
CA ALA A 193 -5.08 27.01 0.50
C ALA A 193 -5.01 26.49 -0.95
N PRO A 194 -6.13 26.51 -1.68
CA PRO A 194 -6.25 25.95 -3.03
C PRO A 194 -5.20 26.47 -4.01
N ASP A 195 -4.85 27.76 -3.96
CA ASP A 195 -3.82 28.33 -4.84
C ASP A 195 -2.44 27.72 -4.60
N SER A 196 -2.10 27.43 -3.34
CA SER A 196 -0.85 26.76 -2.99
C SER A 196 -0.87 25.30 -3.43
N ALA A 197 -2.00 24.62 -3.23
CA ALA A 197 -2.20 23.26 -3.72
C ALA A 197 -2.00 23.19 -5.24
N ALA A 198 -2.59 24.13 -5.97
CA ALA A 198 -2.52 24.17 -7.42
C ALA A 198 -1.10 24.41 -7.93
N LYS A 199 -0.32 25.24 -7.24
CA LYS A 199 1.10 25.46 -7.54
C LYS A 199 1.91 24.17 -7.39
N PHE A 200 1.79 23.49 -6.25
CA PHE A 200 2.50 22.21 -6.02
C PHE A 200 2.08 21.14 -7.03
N ALA A 201 0.79 21.08 -7.35
CA ALA A 201 0.26 20.15 -8.34
C ALA A 201 0.83 20.40 -9.73
N SER A 202 0.88 21.67 -10.16
CA SER A 202 1.46 22.07 -11.44
C SER A 202 2.95 21.73 -11.52
N GLU A 203 3.70 21.97 -10.44
CA GLU A 203 5.12 21.65 -10.36
C GLU A 203 5.38 20.14 -10.46
N ALA A 204 4.57 19.32 -9.78
CA ALA A 204 4.66 17.86 -9.86
C ALA A 204 4.37 17.35 -11.28
N LEU A 205 3.38 17.94 -11.97
CA LEU A 205 2.98 17.53 -13.31
C LEU A 205 4.09 17.77 -14.36
N GLN A 206 4.89 18.82 -14.20
CA GLN A 206 6.01 19.15 -15.09
C GLN A 206 7.20 18.18 -15.00
N MET A 207 7.21 17.26 -14.04
CA MET A 207 8.30 16.28 -13.90
C MET A 207 8.16 15.18 -14.95
N GLU A 208 8.89 15.25 -16.06
CA GLU A 208 8.81 14.26 -17.15
C GLU A 208 9.89 13.18 -17.03
N SER A 209 9.54 12.02 -16.45
CA SER A 209 10.32 10.78 -16.65
C SER A 209 9.37 9.66 -17.06
N THR A 210 9.82 8.80 -17.97
CA THR A 210 9.04 7.68 -18.51
C THR A 210 8.59 6.72 -17.40
N GLU A 211 9.43 6.54 -16.38
CA GLU A 211 9.11 5.79 -15.16
C GLU A 211 8.03 6.51 -14.33
N LEU A 212 8.13 7.83 -14.16
CA LEU A 212 7.15 8.64 -13.42
C LEU A 212 5.77 8.68 -14.10
N LEU A 213 5.73 8.57 -15.44
CA LEU A 213 4.48 8.62 -16.21
C LEU A 213 3.68 7.32 -16.09
N MET A 214 4.35 6.16 -16.03
CA MET A 214 3.69 4.86 -15.83
C MET A 214 3.40 4.55 -14.35
N LEU A 215 4.31 4.92 -13.44
CA LEU A 215 4.21 4.55 -12.01
C LEU A 215 3.31 5.49 -11.20
N TYR A 216 2.98 6.69 -11.69
CA TYR A 216 2.19 7.66 -10.93
C TYR A 216 0.94 8.14 -11.67
N PHE A 217 0.45 7.37 -12.63
CA PHE A 217 -0.70 7.75 -13.45
C PHE A 217 -1.94 8.18 -12.63
N PRO A 218 -2.37 7.44 -11.59
CA PRO A 218 -3.51 7.86 -10.77
C PRO A 218 -3.24 9.15 -9.98
N LEU A 219 -2.03 9.30 -9.44
CA LEU A 219 -1.64 10.49 -8.66
C LEU A 219 -1.55 11.73 -9.56
N ARG A 220 -1.05 11.58 -10.78
CA ARG A 220 -1.03 12.65 -11.79
C ARG A 220 -2.44 13.10 -12.14
N ASN A 221 -3.39 12.19 -12.27
CA ASN A 221 -4.78 12.56 -12.54
C ASN A 221 -5.40 13.38 -11.40
N GLU A 222 -5.11 13.02 -10.15
CA GLU A 222 -5.50 13.83 -8.99
C GLU A 222 -4.81 15.21 -9.03
N LEU A 223 -3.53 15.28 -9.38
CA LEU A 223 -2.80 16.55 -9.52
C LEU A 223 -3.36 17.44 -10.64
N VAL A 224 -3.85 16.87 -11.74
CA VAL A 224 -4.53 17.65 -12.78
C VAL A 224 -5.72 18.38 -12.16
N TYR A 225 -6.55 17.69 -11.40
CA TYR A 225 -7.68 18.32 -10.70
C TYR A 225 -7.22 19.36 -9.67
N LEU A 226 -6.23 19.02 -8.83
CA LEU A 226 -5.70 19.92 -7.80
C LEU A 226 -5.03 21.16 -8.37
N SER A 227 -4.50 21.11 -9.59
CA SER A 227 -3.93 22.27 -10.29
C SER A 227 -4.98 23.25 -10.83
N GLY A 228 -6.27 22.95 -10.64
CA GLY A 228 -7.36 23.67 -11.31
C GLY A 228 -7.47 23.31 -12.79
N GLY A 229 -6.63 22.36 -13.25
CA GLY A 229 -6.80 21.70 -14.51
C GLY A 229 -8.00 20.78 -14.46
N SER A 230 -8.52 20.51 -15.64
CA SER A 230 -9.63 19.62 -15.90
C SER A 230 -9.24 18.83 -17.14
N PHE A 231 -9.77 17.63 -17.27
CA PHE A 231 -9.72 16.93 -18.55
C PHE A 231 -10.80 17.53 -19.47
N ASP A 232 -10.76 18.86 -19.67
CA ASP A 232 -11.73 19.65 -20.43
C ASP A 232 -11.69 19.39 -21.95
N GLU A 233 -10.93 18.40 -22.38
CA GLU A 233 -10.95 17.92 -23.74
C GLU A 233 -11.35 16.45 -23.79
N GLY A 234 -12.64 16.17 -23.57
CA GLY A 234 -13.23 14.86 -23.86
C GLY A 234 -13.62 14.03 -22.63
N PRO A 235 -14.00 12.77 -22.84
CA PRO A 235 -14.24 11.84 -21.74
C PRO A 235 -12.91 11.47 -21.08
N HIS A 236 -12.93 11.32 -19.76
CA HIS A 236 -11.76 10.86 -19.00
C HIS A 236 -12.24 9.90 -17.91
N ILE A 237 -11.62 8.73 -17.82
CA ILE A 237 -11.99 7.70 -16.85
C ILE A 237 -10.99 7.68 -15.70
N GLN A 238 -11.48 7.65 -14.46
CA GLN A 238 -10.64 7.49 -13.28
C GLN A 238 -11.20 6.36 -12.41
N PHE A 239 -10.35 5.40 -12.06
CA PHE A 239 -10.67 4.36 -11.08
C PHE A 239 -10.29 4.82 -9.67
N GLU A 240 -11.09 4.45 -8.66
CA GLU A 240 -10.76 4.71 -7.26
C GLU A 240 -9.54 3.90 -6.81
N GLU A 241 -9.37 2.70 -7.38
CA GLU A 241 -8.22 1.84 -7.19
C GLU A 241 -7.90 1.10 -8.49
N GLU A 242 -6.63 1.04 -8.86
CA GLU A 242 -6.17 0.27 -10.03
C GLU A 242 -5.46 -1.02 -9.63
N ALA A 243 -5.12 -1.17 -8.34
CA ALA A 243 -4.51 -2.38 -7.78
C ALA A 243 -5.28 -2.84 -6.55
N LYS A 244 -5.80 -4.07 -6.55
CA LYS A 244 -6.65 -4.61 -5.49
C LYS A 244 -6.10 -5.91 -4.90
N TRP A 245 -6.06 -5.99 -3.57
CA TRP A 245 -5.80 -7.25 -2.88
C TRP A 245 -7.14 -7.91 -2.53
N VAL A 246 -7.33 -9.15 -2.98
CA VAL A 246 -8.59 -9.88 -2.80
C VAL A 246 -8.53 -10.93 -1.68
N GLY A 247 -7.44 -10.93 -0.92
CA GLY A 247 -7.27 -11.79 0.25
C GLY A 247 -6.74 -13.19 -0.07
N GLU A 248 -6.93 -14.08 0.91
CA GLU A 248 -6.66 -15.50 0.78
C GLU A 248 -7.96 -16.25 0.54
N MET A 249 -7.92 -17.26 -0.33
CA MET A 249 -9.06 -18.11 -0.66
C MET A 249 -8.62 -19.56 -0.81
N LYS A 250 -9.55 -20.52 -0.79
CA LYS A 250 -9.21 -21.91 -1.09
C LYS A 250 -9.23 -22.12 -2.60
N ARG A 251 -8.42 -23.06 -3.08
CA ARG A 251 -8.56 -23.52 -4.46
C ARG A 251 -9.99 -24.00 -4.73
N GLY A 252 -10.56 -23.50 -5.81
CA GLY A 252 -11.94 -23.77 -6.23
C GLY A 252 -12.95 -22.73 -5.74
N ASP A 253 -12.56 -21.83 -4.85
CA ASP A 253 -13.43 -20.74 -4.42
C ASP A 253 -13.65 -19.74 -5.56
N THR A 254 -14.82 -19.10 -5.52
CA THR A 254 -15.16 -17.97 -6.37
C THR A 254 -15.34 -16.74 -5.50
N ILE A 255 -14.65 -15.66 -5.85
CA ILE A 255 -14.73 -14.38 -5.16
C ILE A 255 -15.37 -13.34 -6.07
N ASN A 256 -16.06 -12.38 -5.45
CA ASN A 256 -16.64 -11.22 -6.13
C ASN A 256 -16.11 -9.95 -5.49
N PHE A 257 -15.72 -8.98 -6.31
CA PHE A 257 -15.28 -7.67 -5.87
C PHE A 257 -15.54 -6.64 -6.96
N GLU A 258 -15.49 -5.37 -6.58
CA GLU A 258 -15.84 -4.25 -7.46
C GLU A 258 -14.65 -3.35 -7.74
N TYR A 259 -14.61 -2.76 -8.92
CA TYR A 259 -13.84 -1.55 -9.19
C TYR A 259 -14.79 -0.40 -9.44
N HIS A 260 -14.66 0.66 -8.64
CA HIS A 260 -15.41 1.90 -8.83
C HIS A 260 -14.63 2.83 -9.74
N TYR A 261 -15.34 3.49 -10.65
CA TYR A 261 -14.77 4.50 -11.53
C TYR A 261 -15.70 5.69 -11.69
N LEU A 262 -15.14 6.80 -12.13
CA LEU A 262 -15.84 8.05 -12.37
C LEU A 262 -15.40 8.66 -13.71
N ASN A 263 -16.31 9.39 -14.35
CA ASN A 263 -15.99 10.25 -15.47
C ASN A 263 -15.63 11.65 -14.97
N ASN A 264 -14.34 11.99 -14.95
CA ASN A 264 -13.84 13.33 -14.60
C ASN A 264 -13.46 14.16 -15.84
N GLY A 265 -13.86 13.70 -17.03
CA GLY A 265 -13.83 14.51 -18.25
C GLY A 265 -15.06 15.40 -18.36
N ASN A 266 -15.12 16.19 -19.43
CA ASN A 266 -16.24 17.08 -19.72
C ASN A 266 -17.17 16.61 -20.84
N LYS A 267 -16.91 15.41 -21.39
CA LYS A 267 -17.83 14.72 -22.31
C LYS A 267 -18.29 13.39 -21.72
N PRO A 268 -19.44 12.85 -22.17
CA PRO A 268 -19.89 11.53 -21.73
C PRO A 268 -18.87 10.44 -22.09
N LEU A 269 -18.63 9.54 -21.14
CA LEU A 269 -17.68 8.42 -21.23
C LEU A 269 -18.41 7.13 -21.58
N HIS A 270 -17.85 6.33 -22.49
CA HIS A 270 -18.35 5.02 -22.85
C HIS A 270 -17.28 3.95 -22.71
N ILE A 271 -17.57 2.88 -21.97
CA ILE A 271 -16.68 1.71 -21.92
C ILE A 271 -16.96 0.83 -23.14
N LEU A 272 -15.92 0.67 -23.96
CA LEU A 272 -15.99 -0.07 -25.23
C LEU A 272 -15.75 -1.56 -25.05
N ARG A 273 -14.81 -1.94 -24.17
CA ARG A 273 -14.46 -3.34 -23.94
C ARG A 273 -13.75 -3.56 -22.60
N GLN A 274 -13.93 -4.74 -22.04
CA GLN A 274 -13.15 -5.23 -20.90
C GLN A 274 -12.51 -6.57 -21.28
N GLU A 275 -11.22 -6.73 -20.98
CA GLU A 275 -10.45 -7.91 -21.33
C GLU A 275 -9.71 -8.41 -20.08
N PRO A 276 -10.18 -9.51 -19.45
CA PRO A 276 -9.40 -10.18 -18.42
C PRO A 276 -8.22 -10.93 -19.02
N SER A 277 -7.11 -11.00 -18.29
CA SER A 277 -5.92 -11.79 -18.67
C SER A 277 -6.13 -13.31 -18.64
N CYS A 278 -7.19 -13.80 -18.00
CA CYS A 278 -7.49 -15.22 -17.82
C CYS A 278 -8.99 -15.48 -17.97
N SER A 279 -9.34 -16.64 -18.55
CA SER A 279 -10.73 -17.12 -18.62
C SER A 279 -11.35 -17.45 -17.25
N CYS A 280 -10.53 -17.49 -16.20
CA CYS A 280 -10.93 -17.64 -14.81
C CYS A 280 -11.53 -16.35 -14.20
N THR A 281 -11.56 -15.27 -14.95
CA THR A 281 -12.11 -13.97 -14.54
C THR A 281 -13.27 -13.58 -15.45
N VAL A 282 -14.39 -13.19 -14.85
CA VAL A 282 -15.57 -12.65 -15.54
C VAL A 282 -15.78 -11.22 -15.07
N ILE A 283 -15.98 -10.29 -16.00
CA ILE A 283 -16.35 -8.90 -15.69
C ILE A 283 -17.78 -8.67 -16.12
N ASN A 284 -18.57 -8.10 -15.22
CA ASN A 284 -19.91 -7.62 -15.49
C ASN A 284 -19.97 -6.13 -15.18
N TYR A 285 -20.51 -5.36 -16.12
CA TYR A 285 -20.67 -3.92 -15.98
C TYR A 285 -22.00 -3.51 -16.57
N LYS A 286 -22.51 -2.37 -16.10
CA LYS A 286 -23.69 -1.77 -16.72
C LYS A 286 -23.22 -0.93 -17.91
N ASP A 287 -23.54 -1.37 -19.12
CA ASP A 287 -23.25 -0.61 -20.33
C ASP A 287 -24.14 0.63 -20.36
N THR A 288 -23.58 1.74 -19.88
CA THR A 288 -24.24 3.05 -19.80
C THR A 288 -23.24 4.12 -20.17
N LEU A 289 -23.69 5.04 -21.02
CA LEU A 289 -23.00 6.30 -21.27
C LEU A 289 -22.94 7.10 -19.97
N LEU A 290 -21.75 7.29 -19.43
CA LEU A 290 -21.53 7.92 -18.13
C LEU A 290 -21.30 9.43 -18.32
N GLN A 291 -22.25 10.24 -17.90
CA GLN A 291 -22.14 11.71 -17.99
C GLN A 291 -20.93 12.22 -17.17
N PRO A 292 -20.39 13.43 -17.47
CA PRO A 292 -19.41 14.09 -16.62
C PRO A 292 -19.83 14.08 -15.14
N GLY A 293 -18.89 13.73 -14.25
CA GLY A 293 -19.12 13.53 -12.81
C GLY A 293 -19.87 12.23 -12.44
N GLY A 294 -20.35 11.47 -13.44
CA GLY A 294 -21.02 10.19 -13.22
C GLY A 294 -20.06 9.14 -12.66
N LYS A 295 -20.61 8.21 -11.86
CA LYS A 295 -19.89 7.06 -11.29
C LYS A 295 -20.39 5.73 -11.85
N GLY A 296 -19.48 4.80 -12.09
CA GLY A 296 -19.76 3.46 -12.56
C GLY A 296 -19.06 2.39 -11.72
N ILE A 297 -19.44 1.13 -11.96
CA ILE A 297 -18.95 -0.04 -11.21
C ILE A 297 -18.65 -1.16 -12.20
N LEU A 298 -17.45 -1.75 -12.10
CA LEU A 298 -17.10 -3.03 -12.73
C LEU A 298 -17.17 -4.13 -11.67
N ASN A 299 -18.09 -5.07 -11.81
CA ASN A 299 -18.17 -6.25 -10.96
C ASN A 299 -17.25 -7.33 -11.53
N VAL A 300 -16.29 -7.77 -10.73
CA VAL A 300 -15.33 -8.80 -11.12
C VAL A 300 -15.60 -10.06 -10.31
N THR A 301 -15.78 -11.17 -11.02
CA THR A 301 -15.87 -12.51 -10.46
C THR A 301 -14.61 -13.27 -10.85
N TYR A 302 -13.89 -13.81 -9.87
CA TYR A 302 -12.69 -14.61 -10.10
C TYR A 302 -12.82 -16.00 -9.48
N ALA A 303 -12.51 -17.03 -10.27
CA ALA A 303 -12.47 -18.41 -9.84
C ALA A 303 -11.02 -18.87 -9.62
N ALA A 304 -10.67 -19.22 -8.38
CA ALA A 304 -9.32 -19.61 -7.99
C ALA A 304 -8.98 -21.05 -8.43
N ALA A 305 -8.65 -21.23 -9.71
CA ALA A 305 -8.42 -22.54 -10.31
C ALA A 305 -7.11 -23.22 -9.85
N TYR A 306 -6.09 -22.43 -9.51
CA TYR A 306 -4.73 -22.87 -9.20
C TYR A 306 -4.32 -22.47 -7.80
N LYS A 307 -3.46 -23.28 -7.16
CA LYS A 307 -2.84 -22.94 -5.86
C LYS A 307 -1.69 -21.97 -6.03
N GLY A 308 -1.44 -21.18 -4.99
CA GLY A 308 -0.35 -20.22 -4.89
C GLY A 308 -0.80 -18.77 -5.03
N PRO A 309 0.16 -17.82 -4.95
CA PRO A 309 -0.09 -16.42 -5.24
C PRO A 309 -0.48 -16.24 -6.70
N PHE A 310 -1.39 -15.31 -6.98
CA PHE A 310 -1.78 -14.95 -8.34
C PHE A 310 -1.84 -13.43 -8.51
N ALA A 311 -1.63 -13.00 -9.75
CA ALA A 311 -1.83 -11.63 -10.21
C ALA A 311 -2.57 -11.66 -11.54
N GLN A 312 -3.70 -10.99 -11.63
CA GLN A 312 -4.51 -10.91 -12.84
C GLN A 312 -4.63 -9.46 -13.27
N ILE A 313 -4.64 -9.25 -14.59
CA ILE A 313 -4.80 -7.94 -15.22
C ILE A 313 -6.17 -7.91 -15.89
N LEU A 314 -6.84 -6.77 -15.76
CA LEU A 314 -8.08 -6.42 -16.42
C LEU A 314 -7.84 -5.15 -17.23
N SER A 315 -7.83 -5.28 -18.56
CA SER A 315 -7.77 -4.13 -19.45
C SER A 315 -9.17 -3.58 -19.67
N VAL A 316 -9.34 -2.27 -19.50
CA VAL A 316 -10.59 -1.55 -19.72
C VAL A 316 -10.35 -0.51 -20.80
N LYS A 317 -10.94 -0.77 -21.97
CA LYS A 317 -10.91 0.15 -23.11
C LYS A 317 -12.16 1.01 -23.11
N SER A 318 -11.98 2.31 -23.19
CA SER A 318 -13.06 3.30 -23.31
C SER A 318 -12.76 4.29 -24.44
N ASP A 319 -13.68 5.21 -24.69
CA ASP A 319 -13.44 6.38 -25.55
C ASP A 319 -12.67 7.51 -24.85
N ALA A 320 -12.22 7.28 -23.61
CA ALA A 320 -11.50 8.26 -22.82
C ALA A 320 -10.15 8.66 -23.42
N THR A 321 -9.77 9.93 -23.22
CA THR A 321 -8.52 10.49 -23.77
C THR A 321 -7.26 10.00 -23.06
N ASN A 322 -7.39 9.46 -21.86
CA ASN A 322 -6.29 8.81 -21.15
C ASN A 322 -6.00 7.37 -21.60
N GLY A 323 -6.71 6.87 -22.62
CA GLY A 323 -6.41 5.58 -23.24
C GLY A 323 -6.94 4.37 -22.46
N GLU A 324 -6.29 3.23 -22.65
CA GLU A 324 -6.68 1.97 -22.03
C GLU A 324 -6.19 1.87 -20.58
N MET A 325 -7.11 1.60 -19.67
CA MET A 325 -6.81 1.42 -18.25
C MET A 325 -6.46 -0.04 -17.96
N LYS A 326 -5.43 -0.28 -17.13
CA LYS A 326 -5.02 -1.62 -16.71
C LYS A 326 -5.21 -1.77 -15.21
N LEU A 327 -6.24 -2.51 -14.82
CA LEU A 327 -6.52 -2.83 -13.42
C LEU A 327 -5.84 -4.15 -13.06
N VAL A 328 -5.33 -4.26 -11.85
CA VAL A 328 -4.63 -5.44 -11.34
C VAL A 328 -5.31 -5.89 -10.07
N PHE A 329 -5.62 -7.18 -9.97
CA PHE A 329 -5.99 -7.78 -8.68
C PHE A 329 -5.10 -8.97 -8.37
N LYS A 330 -4.75 -9.13 -7.10
CA LYS A 330 -3.88 -10.21 -6.63
C LYS A 330 -4.44 -10.82 -5.35
N GLY A 331 -4.08 -12.07 -5.11
CA GLY A 331 -4.49 -12.84 -3.94
C GLY A 331 -3.65 -14.10 -3.77
N ILE A 332 -3.98 -14.92 -2.77
CA ILE A 332 -3.37 -16.23 -2.56
C ILE A 332 -4.45 -17.31 -2.53
N SER A 333 -4.30 -18.32 -3.38
CA SER A 333 -5.15 -19.52 -3.34
C SER A 333 -4.44 -20.66 -2.60
N ASN A 334 -4.99 -21.09 -1.47
CA ASN A 334 -4.43 -22.14 -0.61
C ASN A 334 -4.82 -23.57 -1.04
#